data_AF-A0A1J3IUJ7-F1
#
_entry.id   AF-A0A1J3IUJ7-F1
#
_cell.length_a   1.000
_cell.length_b   1.000
_cell.length_c   1.000
_cell.angle_alpha   90.00
_cell.angle_beta   90.00
_cell.angle_gamma   90.00
#
_symmetry.space_group_name_H-M   'P 1'
#
loop_
_entity.id
_entity.type
_entity.pdbx_description
1 polymer ?
#
loop_
_entity_poly.entity_id
_entity_poly.type
_entity_poly.pdbx_seq_one_letter_code
_entity_poly.pdbx_strand_id
1 'polypeptide(L)'
;EDAFEVLHENDERIRTGIWVGDCFIYNNSSWKLNYCVGGEVTTMYHLDRPMYLLGYMANQSRVYLVDKEFNVIGYTLLLSLIEYKTLVMRGDLDKANEILPTIPKEQHNNVAHFLESRGMIEDALEIATDPDYRFELAIQLGRLEIAKEIAEEVQSESKWKQLGDLAMSSGKLQLAEDCMKYAMDLSGLLLLYSSLGDAEGVSKLACLAKEQGKNNVAFMCLFMLGRLEDCLQLLVESNRIPEAALLARSYLPSKVSEIVALWRKDL
;
A
#
# COMPACT_ATOMS: atom_id res chain seq x y z
N GLU A 1 47.05 -24.06 15.70
CA GLU A 1 46.04 -24.05 16.77
C GLU A 1 44.65 -23.62 16.26
N ASP A 2 44.41 -23.51 14.95
CA ASP A 2 43.11 -23.04 14.42
C ASP A 2 42.24 -24.20 13.90
N ALA A 3 41.77 -25.06 14.79
CA ALA A 3 40.85 -26.14 14.41
C ALA A 3 39.36 -25.70 14.38
N PHE A 4 39.04 -24.58 15.03
CA PHE A 4 37.68 -24.05 15.15
C PHE A 4 37.68 -22.54 15.02
N GLU A 5 36.67 -22.03 14.31
CA GLU A 5 36.37 -20.61 14.19
C GLU A 5 34.99 -20.36 14.80
N VAL A 6 34.88 -19.33 15.65
CA VAL A 6 33.61 -18.93 16.23
C VAL A 6 32.85 -18.13 15.17
N LEU A 7 31.78 -18.72 14.64
CA LEU A 7 30.92 -18.02 13.68
C LEU A 7 29.99 -17.04 14.40
N HIS A 8 29.17 -17.54 15.34
CA HIS A 8 28.13 -16.74 15.99
C HIS A 8 27.94 -17.14 17.46
N GLU A 9 27.55 -16.16 18.29
CA GLU A 9 27.20 -16.34 19.69
C GLU A 9 25.77 -15.84 19.93
N ASN A 10 24.95 -16.67 20.59
CA ASN A 10 23.55 -16.37 20.87
C ASN A 10 23.30 -16.38 22.38
N ASP A 11 22.72 -15.30 22.92
CA ASP A 11 22.45 -15.13 24.36
C ASP A 11 21.22 -15.93 24.87
N GLU A 12 20.53 -16.65 23.99
CA GLU A 12 19.32 -17.41 24.35
C GLU A 12 19.63 -18.75 25.03
N ARG A 13 18.88 -19.07 26.10
CA ARG A 13 18.99 -20.37 26.79
C ARG A 13 18.27 -21.48 26.05
N ILE A 14 19.01 -22.15 25.17
CA ILE A 14 18.59 -23.33 24.43
C ILE A 14 18.33 -24.52 25.38
N ARG A 15 17.16 -25.16 25.27
CA ARG A 15 16.86 -26.42 26.00
C ARG A 15 17.15 -27.65 25.16
N THR A 16 16.66 -27.66 23.93
CA THR A 16 16.88 -28.72 22.94
C THR A 16 17.12 -28.08 21.59
N GLY A 17 17.94 -28.70 20.77
CA GLY A 17 18.23 -28.23 19.42
C GLY A 17 18.69 -29.35 18.51
N ILE A 18 18.48 -29.17 17.21
CA ILE A 18 18.88 -30.09 16.15
C ILE A 18 19.42 -29.29 14.96
N TRP A 19 20.48 -29.81 14.34
CA TRP A 19 21.00 -29.30 13.08
C TRP A 19 20.28 -29.96 11.91
N VAL A 20 19.82 -29.15 10.95
CA VAL A 20 19.29 -29.59 9.68
C VAL A 20 20.04 -28.82 8.59
N GLY A 21 21.09 -29.45 8.05
CA GLY A 21 22.05 -28.77 7.19
C GLY A 21 22.76 -27.64 7.95
N ASP A 22 22.76 -26.44 7.36
CA ASP A 22 23.35 -25.22 7.94
C ASP A 22 22.41 -24.49 8.93
N CYS A 23 21.19 -25.02 9.14
CA CYS A 23 20.19 -24.42 10.02
C CYS A 23 20.15 -25.12 11.38
N PHE A 24 20.23 -24.34 12.46
CA PHE A 24 20.09 -24.83 13.83
C PHE A 24 18.70 -24.51 14.36
N ILE A 25 17.87 -25.53 14.52
CA ILE A 25 16.51 -25.41 15.06
C ILE A 25 16.54 -25.73 16.54
N TYR A 26 15.97 -24.88 17.37
CA TYR A 26 15.99 -25.07 18.81
C TYR A 26 14.76 -24.51 19.51
N ASN A 27 14.51 -24.99 20.73
CA ASN A 27 13.54 -24.36 21.61
C ASN A 27 14.24 -23.57 22.73
N ASN A 28 13.64 -22.44 23.09
CA ASN A 28 14.12 -21.60 24.18
C ASN A 28 13.35 -21.90 25.49
N SER A 29 13.89 -21.47 26.62
CA SER A 29 13.27 -21.55 27.93
C SER A 29 11.94 -20.78 28.05
N SER A 30 11.70 -19.81 27.16
CA SER A 30 10.45 -19.07 27.01
C SER A 30 9.43 -19.74 26.07
N TRP A 31 9.60 -21.03 25.79
CA TRP A 31 8.69 -21.84 24.96
C TRP A 31 8.50 -21.30 23.55
N LYS A 32 9.57 -20.80 22.94
CA LYS A 32 9.59 -20.41 21.53
C LYS A 32 10.36 -21.45 20.74
N LEU A 33 9.81 -21.85 19.58
CA LEU A 33 10.51 -22.63 18.58
C LEU A 33 11.19 -21.66 17.61
N ASN A 34 12.51 -21.64 17.67
CA ASN A 34 13.37 -20.74 16.91
C ASN A 34 14.22 -21.54 15.93
N TYR A 35 14.64 -20.90 14.85
CA TYR A 35 15.79 -21.36 14.06
C TYR A 35 16.83 -20.26 13.98
N CYS A 36 18.09 -20.69 13.96
CA CYS A 36 19.25 -19.85 13.73
C CYS A 36 19.89 -20.20 12.40
N VAL A 37 20.11 -19.19 11.57
CA VAL A 37 20.84 -19.28 10.31
C VAL A 37 21.77 -18.07 10.23
N GLY A 38 23.07 -18.31 10.07
CA GLY A 38 24.04 -17.21 9.91
C GLY A 38 24.04 -16.20 11.07
N GLY A 39 23.68 -16.65 12.28
CA GLY A 39 23.67 -15.83 13.50
C GLY A 39 22.35 -15.11 13.76
N GLU A 40 21.42 -15.12 12.81
CA GLU A 40 20.10 -14.56 13.02
C GLU A 40 19.11 -15.59 13.55
N VAL A 41 18.47 -15.24 14.66
CA VAL A 41 17.44 -16.03 15.30
C VAL A 41 16.07 -15.56 14.83
N THR A 42 15.31 -16.44 14.19
CA THR A 42 13.91 -16.18 13.83
C THR A 42 12.99 -17.11 14.62
N THR A 43 11.96 -16.55 15.26
CA THR A 43 10.91 -17.32 15.92
C THR A 43 9.90 -17.83 14.90
N MET A 44 9.69 -19.15 14.85
CA MET A 44 8.65 -19.77 14.01
C MET A 44 7.32 -19.79 14.74
N TYR A 45 7.31 -20.32 15.97
CA TYR A 45 6.09 -20.61 16.72
C TYR A 45 6.30 -20.34 18.20
N HIS A 46 5.24 -19.85 18.84
CA HIS A 46 5.12 -19.81 20.29
C HIS A 46 4.43 -21.11 20.74
N LEU A 47 5.05 -21.82 21.68
CA LEU A 47 4.58 -23.08 22.22
C LEU A 47 3.83 -22.82 23.53
N ASP A 48 2.63 -23.37 23.67
CA ASP A 48 1.81 -23.17 24.88
C ASP A 48 2.28 -24.01 26.08
N ARG A 49 3.17 -24.97 25.84
CA ARG A 49 3.67 -25.93 26.82
C ARG A 49 5.14 -26.24 26.58
N PRO A 50 5.88 -26.72 27.61
CA PRO A 50 7.25 -27.17 27.44
C PRO A 50 7.28 -28.43 26.56
N MET A 51 7.75 -28.25 25.33
CA MET A 51 8.00 -29.35 24.39
C MET A 51 9.50 -29.56 24.18
N TYR A 52 9.90 -30.73 23.69
CA TYR A 52 11.27 -31.12 23.39
C TYR A 52 11.36 -31.56 21.93
N LEU A 53 12.43 -31.19 21.23
CA LEU A 53 12.65 -31.57 19.84
C LEU A 53 12.95 -33.07 19.73
N LEU A 54 12.18 -33.76 18.87
CA LEU A 54 12.43 -35.16 18.51
C LEU A 54 13.31 -35.28 17.26
N GLY A 55 12.98 -34.49 16.23
CA GLY A 55 13.71 -34.51 14.96
C GLY A 55 12.96 -33.84 13.82
N TYR A 56 13.64 -33.68 12.69
CA TYR A 56 13.07 -33.15 11.46
C TYR A 56 12.86 -34.28 10.44
N MET A 57 11.68 -34.35 9.84
CA MET A 57 11.40 -35.23 8.73
C MET A 57 11.32 -34.44 7.42
N ALA A 58 12.33 -34.62 6.57
CA ALA A 58 12.44 -33.92 5.30
C ALA A 58 11.31 -34.29 4.32
N ASN A 59 10.86 -35.56 4.31
CA ASN A 59 9.78 -36.03 3.44
C ASN A 59 8.45 -35.30 3.66
N GLN A 60 8.20 -34.79 4.87
CA GLN A 60 6.98 -34.05 5.22
C GLN A 60 7.26 -32.57 5.49
N SER A 61 8.52 -32.14 5.40
CA SER A 61 8.96 -30.79 5.77
C SER A 61 8.42 -30.37 7.15
N ARG A 62 8.56 -31.24 8.14
CA ARG A 62 8.01 -31.04 9.49
C ARG A 62 9.01 -31.34 10.59
N VAL A 63 9.03 -30.47 11.60
CA VAL A 63 9.74 -30.67 12.86
C VAL A 63 8.77 -31.28 13.86
N TYR A 64 9.15 -32.40 14.47
CA TYR A 64 8.36 -33.03 15.51
C TYR A 64 8.88 -32.65 16.89
N LEU A 65 7.95 -32.27 17.76
CA LEU A 65 8.20 -32.02 19.17
C LEU A 65 7.34 -32.95 20.02
N VAL A 66 7.82 -33.27 21.21
CA VAL A 66 7.13 -34.09 22.20
C VAL A 66 6.98 -33.31 23.50
N ASP A 67 5.82 -33.41 24.13
CA ASP A 67 5.63 -32.87 25.48
C ASP A 67 5.94 -33.91 26.57
N LYS A 68 5.79 -33.52 27.84
CA LYS A 68 6.02 -34.42 28.98
C LYS A 68 4.98 -35.54 29.09
N GLU A 69 3.85 -35.42 28.41
CA GLU A 69 2.75 -36.39 28.37
C GLU A 69 2.88 -37.33 27.18
N PHE A 70 3.99 -37.27 26.44
CA PHE A 70 4.25 -38.03 25.20
C PHE A 70 3.32 -37.68 24.03
N ASN A 71 2.68 -36.52 24.05
CA ASN A 71 1.96 -36.01 22.88
C ASN A 71 2.96 -35.49 21.86
N VAL A 72 2.86 -35.99 20.62
CA VAL A 72 3.72 -35.59 19.51
C VAL A 72 3.02 -34.55 18.64
N ILE A 73 3.64 -33.40 18.44
CA ILE A 73 3.12 -32.29 17.63
C ILE A 73 4.11 -32.01 16.51
N GLY A 74 3.62 -31.94 15.28
CA GLY A 74 4.41 -31.58 14.10
C GLY A 74 4.18 -30.13 13.70
N TYR A 75 5.26 -29.37 13.57
CA TYR A 75 5.26 -28.01 13.03
C TYR A 75 5.85 -28.02 11.62
N THR A 76 5.18 -27.33 10.69
CA THR A 76 5.67 -27.22 9.31
C THR A 76 6.89 -26.32 9.26
N LEU A 77 7.95 -26.83 8.65
CA LEU A 77 9.17 -26.09 8.39
C LEU A 77 9.70 -26.47 7.00
N LEU A 78 9.54 -25.56 6.06
CA LEU A 78 10.05 -25.71 4.71
C LEU A 78 11.55 -25.41 4.68
N LEU A 79 12.34 -26.44 4.39
CA LEU A 79 13.79 -26.30 4.23
C LEU A 79 14.12 -25.29 3.12
N SER A 80 13.39 -25.35 2.00
CA SER A 80 13.58 -24.45 0.85
C SER A 80 13.41 -22.97 1.21
N LEU A 81 12.49 -22.64 2.14
CA LEU A 81 12.33 -21.26 2.61
C LEU A 81 13.54 -20.81 3.44
N ILE A 82 14.10 -21.70 4.23
CA ILE A 82 15.29 -21.42 5.05
C ILE A 82 16.52 -21.28 4.15
N GLU A 83 16.71 -22.21 3.21
CA GLU A 83 17.80 -22.17 2.24
C GLU A 83 17.75 -20.89 1.41
N TYR A 84 16.56 -20.49 0.93
CA TYR A 84 16.37 -19.23 0.24
C TYR A 84 16.84 -18.04 1.10
N LYS A 85 16.34 -17.92 2.33
CA LYS A 85 16.77 -16.86 3.26
C LYS A 85 18.28 -16.90 3.50
N THR A 86 18.86 -18.09 3.64
CA THR A 86 20.29 -18.28 3.85
C THR A 86 21.11 -17.76 2.66
N LEU A 87 20.71 -18.09 1.43
CA LEU A 87 21.39 -17.65 0.22
C LEU A 87 21.28 -16.14 0.04
N VAL A 88 20.09 -15.58 0.32
CA VAL A 88 19.89 -14.13 0.35
C VAL A 88 20.82 -13.46 1.37
N MET A 89 20.96 -14.01 2.58
CA MET A 89 21.91 -13.47 3.58
C MET A 89 23.37 -13.56 3.13
N ARG A 90 23.72 -14.60 2.37
CA ARG A 90 25.07 -14.76 1.81
C ARG A 90 25.33 -13.84 0.61
N GLY A 91 24.31 -13.16 0.10
CA GLY A 91 24.39 -12.31 -1.10
C GLY A 91 24.30 -13.10 -2.42
N ASP A 92 24.04 -14.40 -2.37
CA ASP A 92 23.91 -15.28 -3.54
C ASP A 92 22.45 -15.27 -4.06
N LEU A 93 22.00 -14.14 -4.63
CA LEU A 93 20.62 -13.98 -5.13
C LEU A 93 20.30 -14.89 -6.31
N ASP A 94 21.25 -15.16 -7.19
CA ASP A 94 21.05 -16.02 -8.37
C ASP A 94 20.62 -17.43 -7.96
N LYS A 95 21.30 -18.01 -6.97
CA LYS A 95 20.95 -19.34 -6.42
C LYS A 95 19.64 -19.30 -5.63
N ALA A 96 19.35 -18.18 -4.96
CA ALA A 96 18.10 -18.02 -4.24
C ALA A 96 16.90 -18.07 -5.23
N ASN A 97 17.03 -17.41 -6.38
CA ASN A 97 16.01 -17.41 -7.43
C ASN A 97 15.77 -18.79 -8.06
N GLU A 98 16.76 -19.68 -8.07
CA GLU A 98 16.58 -21.08 -8.49
C GLU A 98 15.72 -21.89 -7.49
N ILE A 99 15.77 -21.55 -6.20
CA ILE A 99 15.01 -22.23 -5.14
C ILE A 99 13.58 -21.69 -5.04
N LEU A 100 13.35 -20.43 -5.40
CA LEU A 100 12.07 -19.73 -5.30
C LEU A 100 10.86 -20.53 -5.85
N PRO A 101 10.92 -21.22 -7.01
CA PRO A 101 9.81 -22.00 -7.54
C PRO A 101 9.41 -23.21 -6.68
N THR A 102 10.33 -23.69 -5.83
CA THR A 102 10.09 -24.80 -4.90
C THR A 102 9.26 -24.36 -3.69
N ILE A 103 9.24 -23.06 -3.40
CA ILE A 103 8.49 -22.49 -2.27
C ILE A 103 7.01 -22.36 -2.66
N PRO A 104 6.07 -22.84 -1.83
CA PRO A 104 4.64 -22.65 -2.05
C PRO A 104 4.26 -21.17 -2.11
N LYS A 105 3.33 -20.83 -3.02
CA LYS A 105 2.85 -19.45 -3.22
C LYS A 105 2.30 -18.81 -1.94
N GLU A 106 1.72 -19.60 -1.05
CA GLU A 106 1.23 -19.15 0.27
C GLU A 106 2.32 -18.49 1.12
N GLN A 107 3.59 -18.87 0.92
CA GLN A 107 4.73 -18.33 1.67
C GLN A 107 5.46 -17.22 0.91
N HIS A 108 5.08 -16.90 -0.33
CA HIS A 108 5.74 -15.86 -1.14
C HIS A 108 5.62 -14.48 -0.52
N ASN A 109 4.49 -14.14 0.10
CA ASN A 109 4.35 -12.85 0.81
C ASN A 109 5.31 -12.74 2.02
N ASN A 110 5.55 -13.85 2.74
CA ASN A 110 6.53 -13.88 3.84
C ASN A 110 7.96 -13.71 3.33
N VAL A 111 8.26 -14.24 2.13
CA VAL A 111 9.54 -14.02 1.45
C VAL A 111 9.68 -12.56 1.04
N ALA A 112 8.63 -11.96 0.47
CA ALA A 112 8.64 -10.56 0.05
C ALA A 112 8.83 -9.60 1.24
N HIS A 113 8.12 -9.80 2.37
CA HIS A 113 8.39 -9.03 3.61
C HIS A 113 9.82 -9.19 4.12
N PHE A 114 10.38 -10.39 4.00
CA PHE A 114 11.77 -10.62 4.37
C PHE A 114 12.73 -9.83 3.47
N LEU A 115 12.51 -9.78 2.16
CA LEU A 115 13.32 -9.00 1.23
C LEU A 115 13.16 -7.49 1.46
N GLU A 116 11.93 -7.03 1.71
CA GLU A 116 11.64 -5.64 2.08
C GLU A 116 12.43 -5.22 3.33
N SER A 117 12.46 -6.06 4.37
CA SER A 117 13.23 -5.78 5.59
C SER A 117 14.74 -5.66 5.37
N ARG A 118 15.25 -6.20 4.26
CA ARG A 118 16.65 -6.09 3.82
C ARG A 118 16.90 -4.91 2.87
N GLY A 119 15.86 -4.17 2.52
CA GLY A 119 15.93 -3.07 1.55
C GLY A 119 15.89 -3.52 0.08
N MET A 120 15.65 -4.81 -0.20
CA MET A 120 15.52 -5.35 -1.56
C MET A 120 14.06 -5.28 -2.01
N ILE A 121 13.57 -4.05 -2.17
CA ILE A 121 12.16 -3.78 -2.43
C ILE A 121 11.77 -4.17 -3.86
N GLU A 122 12.70 -4.11 -4.83
CA GLU A 122 12.46 -4.52 -6.22
C GLU A 122 12.17 -6.02 -6.32
N ASP A 123 13.01 -6.86 -5.73
CA ASP A 123 12.80 -8.31 -5.69
C ASP A 123 11.55 -8.68 -4.88
N ALA A 124 11.28 -7.93 -3.80
CA ALA A 124 10.05 -8.10 -3.02
C ALA A 124 8.80 -7.87 -3.88
N LEU A 125 8.81 -6.86 -4.77
CA LEU A 125 7.69 -6.55 -5.66
C LEU A 125 7.39 -7.68 -6.65
N GLU A 126 8.43 -8.35 -7.15
CA GLU A 126 8.28 -9.46 -8.11
C GLU A 126 7.71 -10.72 -7.46
N ILE A 127 8.03 -10.94 -6.19
CA ILE A 127 7.61 -12.13 -5.43
C ILE A 127 6.25 -11.93 -4.76
N ALA A 128 5.89 -10.70 -4.42
CA ALA A 128 4.63 -10.38 -3.78
C ALA A 128 3.43 -10.84 -4.64
N THR A 129 2.58 -11.66 -4.03
CA THR A 129 1.36 -12.19 -4.68
C THR A 129 0.11 -11.40 -4.32
N ASP A 130 0.12 -10.75 -3.15
CA ASP A 130 -1.01 -9.97 -2.65
C ASP A 130 -1.05 -8.58 -3.33
N PRO A 131 -2.18 -8.19 -3.96
CA PRO A 131 -2.30 -6.89 -4.63
C PRO A 131 -2.20 -5.70 -3.68
N ASP A 132 -2.66 -5.83 -2.44
CA ASP A 132 -2.56 -4.74 -1.46
C ASP A 132 -1.10 -4.46 -1.10
N TYR A 133 -0.35 -5.50 -0.71
CA TYR A 133 1.06 -5.37 -0.41
C TYR A 133 1.91 -4.96 -1.63
N ARG A 134 1.62 -5.53 -2.81
CA ARG A 134 2.33 -5.19 -4.06
C ARG A 134 2.11 -3.71 -4.44
N PHE A 135 0.95 -3.14 -4.14
CA PHE A 135 0.70 -1.70 -4.33
C PHE A 135 1.60 -0.85 -3.42
N GLU A 136 1.72 -1.19 -2.15
CA GLU A 136 2.59 -0.46 -1.20
C GLU A 136 4.06 -0.49 -1.65
N LEU A 137 4.56 -1.66 -2.05
CA LEU A 137 5.91 -1.82 -2.61
C LEU A 137 6.12 -0.99 -3.88
N ALA A 138 5.13 -0.95 -4.78
CA ALA A 138 5.21 -0.19 -6.02
C ALA A 138 5.24 1.34 -5.76
N ILE A 139 4.46 1.81 -4.79
CA ILE A 139 4.47 3.20 -4.33
C ILE A 139 5.84 3.55 -3.73
N GLN A 140 6.41 2.68 -2.89
CA GLN A 140 7.72 2.89 -2.27
C GLN A 140 8.84 2.97 -3.30
N LEU A 141 8.77 2.17 -4.38
CA LEU A 141 9.73 2.20 -5.48
C LEU A 141 9.51 3.33 -6.49
N GLY A 142 8.40 4.07 -6.40
CA GLY A 142 8.04 5.07 -7.41
C GLY A 142 7.59 4.48 -8.76
N ARG A 143 7.24 3.19 -8.82
CA ARG A 143 6.80 2.50 -10.04
C ARG A 143 5.31 2.74 -10.28
N LEU A 144 5.02 3.95 -10.76
CA LEU A 144 3.65 4.46 -10.96
C LEU A 144 2.79 3.64 -11.95
N GLU A 145 3.40 3.01 -12.95
CA GLU A 145 2.66 2.23 -13.96
C GLU A 145 2.09 0.94 -13.35
N ILE A 146 2.93 0.20 -12.63
CA ILE A 146 2.52 -1.02 -11.90
C ILE A 146 1.48 -0.67 -10.84
N ALA A 147 1.68 0.44 -10.11
CA ALA A 147 0.72 0.89 -9.12
C ALA A 147 -0.64 1.28 -9.73
N LYS A 148 -0.68 1.83 -10.96
CA LYS A 148 -1.91 2.12 -11.70
C LYS A 148 -2.67 0.84 -12.04
N GLU A 149 -1.98 -0.15 -12.62
CA GLU A 149 -2.59 -1.44 -12.97
C GLU A 149 -3.24 -2.10 -11.74
N ILE A 150 -2.53 -2.11 -10.61
CA ILE A 150 -3.06 -2.68 -9.35
C ILE A 150 -4.23 -1.84 -8.80
N ALA A 151 -4.17 -0.51 -8.91
CA ALA A 151 -5.26 0.36 -8.46
C ALA A 151 -6.54 0.17 -9.31
N GLU A 152 -6.41 -0.13 -10.61
CA GLU A 152 -7.53 -0.46 -11.49
C GLU A 152 -8.20 -1.78 -11.13
N GLU A 153 -7.43 -2.78 -10.67
CA GLU A 153 -7.97 -4.06 -10.20
C GLU A 153 -8.71 -3.92 -8.86
N VAL A 154 -8.13 -3.18 -7.91
CA VAL A 154 -8.67 -3.06 -6.54
C VAL A 154 -9.79 -2.01 -6.43
N GLN A 155 -9.84 -1.04 -7.35
CA GLN A 155 -10.85 0.03 -7.44
C GLN A 155 -11.13 0.77 -6.12
N SER A 156 -10.08 1.04 -5.34
CA SER A 156 -10.21 1.73 -4.04
C SER A 156 -9.83 3.21 -4.15
N GLU A 157 -10.72 4.10 -3.71
CA GLU A 157 -10.52 5.56 -3.75
C GLU A 157 -9.28 6.00 -2.96
N SER A 158 -8.97 5.36 -1.82
CA SER A 158 -7.82 5.73 -0.99
C SER A 158 -6.49 5.47 -1.71
N LYS A 159 -6.40 4.37 -2.45
CA LYS A 159 -5.22 4.01 -3.25
C LYS A 159 -5.03 4.97 -4.42
N TRP A 160 -6.12 5.36 -5.08
CA TRP A 160 -6.07 6.36 -6.15
C TRP A 160 -5.58 7.72 -5.66
N LYS A 161 -5.93 8.12 -4.43
CA LYS A 161 -5.38 9.34 -3.81
C LYS A 161 -3.88 9.22 -3.54
N GLN A 162 -3.43 8.13 -2.91
CA GLN A 162 -2.01 7.89 -2.65
C GLN A 162 -1.18 7.88 -3.95
N LEU A 163 -1.69 7.21 -4.98
CA LEU A 163 -1.06 7.19 -6.30
C LEU A 163 -1.03 8.58 -6.96
N GLY A 164 -2.13 9.34 -6.84
CA GLY A 164 -2.23 10.71 -7.33
C GLY A 164 -1.21 11.64 -6.67
N ASP A 165 -1.04 11.56 -5.35
CA ASP A 165 -0.05 12.35 -4.61
C ASP A 165 1.39 12.04 -5.04
N LEU A 166 1.70 10.75 -5.24
CA LEU A 166 3.00 10.30 -5.74
C LEU A 166 3.23 10.71 -7.20
N ALA A 167 2.19 10.65 -8.03
CA ALA A 167 2.27 11.08 -9.43
C ALA A 167 2.52 12.59 -9.54
N MET A 168 1.88 13.38 -8.67
CA MET A 168 2.09 14.81 -8.55
C MET A 168 3.52 15.14 -8.11
N SER A 169 4.05 14.45 -7.09
CA SER A 169 5.43 14.66 -6.62
C SER A 169 6.48 14.25 -7.65
N SER A 170 6.17 13.25 -8.48
CA SER A 170 7.01 12.79 -9.58
C SER A 170 6.88 13.63 -10.87
N GLY A 171 5.97 14.61 -10.90
CA GLY A 171 5.73 15.47 -12.06
C GLY A 171 4.97 14.81 -13.22
N LYS A 172 4.36 13.64 -13.03
CA LYS A 172 3.56 12.95 -14.06
C LYS A 172 2.11 13.44 -14.05
N LEU A 173 1.89 14.64 -14.57
CA LEU A 173 0.60 15.35 -14.49
C LEU A 173 -0.58 14.59 -15.14
N GLN A 174 -0.36 13.91 -16.27
CA GLN A 174 -1.41 13.13 -16.94
C GLN A 174 -1.90 11.96 -16.07
N LEU A 175 -0.97 11.24 -15.43
CA LEU A 175 -1.32 10.14 -14.55
C LEU A 175 -2.00 10.65 -13.28
N ALA A 176 -1.57 11.79 -12.74
CA ALA A 176 -2.23 12.44 -11.62
C ALA A 176 -3.68 12.85 -11.97
N GLU A 177 -3.93 13.39 -13.16
CA GLU A 177 -5.28 13.74 -13.63
C GLU A 177 -6.20 12.52 -13.65
N ASP A 178 -5.73 11.41 -14.25
CA ASP A 178 -6.46 10.14 -14.27
C ASP A 178 -6.76 9.66 -12.84
N CYS A 179 -5.74 9.61 -11.97
CA CYS A 179 -5.89 9.16 -10.59
C CYS A 179 -6.90 10.01 -9.80
N MET A 180 -6.86 11.33 -9.97
CA MET A 180 -7.79 12.24 -9.28
C MET A 180 -9.22 12.12 -9.80
N LYS A 181 -9.42 11.81 -11.09
CA LYS A 181 -10.75 11.49 -11.64
C LYS A 181 -11.31 10.23 -11.00
N TYR A 182 -10.52 9.16 -10.90
CA TYR A 182 -10.94 7.91 -10.26
C TYR A 182 -11.15 8.08 -8.74
N ALA A 183 -10.32 8.88 -8.07
CA ALA A 183 -10.45 9.21 -6.66
C ALA A 183 -11.60 10.19 -6.33
N MET A 184 -12.29 10.71 -7.35
CA MET A 184 -13.28 11.78 -7.22
C MET A 184 -12.77 13.01 -6.44
N ASP A 185 -11.48 13.32 -6.53
CA ASP A 185 -10.90 14.49 -5.87
C ASP A 185 -11.08 15.74 -6.72
N LEU A 186 -12.28 16.33 -6.63
CA LEU A 186 -12.65 17.54 -7.35
C LEU A 186 -11.76 18.74 -7.00
N SER A 187 -11.23 18.81 -5.77
CA SER A 187 -10.39 19.93 -5.32
C SER A 187 -8.99 19.83 -5.94
N GLY A 188 -8.41 18.63 -5.96
CA GLY A 188 -7.15 18.35 -6.65
C GLY A 188 -7.23 18.63 -8.15
N LEU A 189 -8.31 18.17 -8.80
CA LEU A 189 -8.56 18.45 -10.22
C LEU A 189 -8.71 19.95 -10.51
N LEU A 190 -9.39 20.70 -9.65
CA LEU A 190 -9.52 22.15 -9.79
C LEU A 190 -8.14 22.83 -9.80
N LEU A 191 -7.28 22.46 -8.86
CA LEU A 191 -5.93 23.00 -8.76
C LEU A 191 -5.10 22.65 -10.00
N LEU A 192 -5.20 21.40 -10.47
CA LEU A 192 -4.47 20.93 -11.65
C LEU A 192 -4.91 21.67 -12.91
N TYR A 193 -6.21 21.71 -13.21
CA TYR A 193 -6.71 22.37 -14.43
C TYR A 193 -6.53 23.89 -14.40
N SER A 194 -6.70 24.52 -13.24
CA SER A 194 -6.45 25.97 -13.11
C SER A 194 -4.98 26.33 -13.31
N SER A 195 -4.06 25.47 -12.85
CA SER A 195 -2.61 25.66 -13.06
C SER A 195 -2.21 25.42 -14.52
N LEU A 196 -2.85 24.48 -15.20
CA LEU A 196 -2.62 24.18 -16.63
C LEU A 196 -3.31 25.18 -17.57
N GLY A 197 -4.33 25.90 -17.09
CA GLY A 197 -5.16 26.76 -17.93
C GLY A 197 -6.08 25.99 -18.89
N ASP A 198 -6.45 24.75 -18.54
CA ASP A 198 -7.30 23.91 -19.37
C ASP A 198 -8.80 24.29 -19.19
N ALA A 199 -9.32 25.10 -20.11
CA ALA A 199 -10.70 25.53 -20.09
C ALA A 199 -11.71 24.37 -20.30
N GLU A 200 -11.35 23.34 -21.06
CA GLU A 200 -12.24 22.20 -21.30
C GLU A 200 -12.33 21.31 -20.06
N GLY A 201 -11.18 21.03 -19.43
CA GLY A 201 -11.08 20.31 -18.16
C GLY A 201 -11.89 20.98 -17.05
N VAL A 202 -11.76 22.31 -16.89
CA VAL A 202 -12.54 23.08 -15.91
C VAL A 202 -14.04 23.03 -16.20
N SER A 203 -14.46 23.06 -17.47
CA SER A 203 -15.88 22.97 -17.83
C SER A 203 -16.48 21.61 -17.48
N LYS A 204 -15.75 20.52 -17.73
CA LYS A 204 -16.18 19.16 -17.35
C LYS A 204 -16.24 19.01 -15.83
N LEU A 205 -15.24 19.55 -15.12
CA LEU A 205 -15.20 19.55 -13.66
C LEU A 205 -16.36 20.32 -13.05
N ALA A 206 -16.78 21.45 -13.65
CA ALA A 206 -17.93 22.23 -13.18
C ALA A 206 -19.23 21.40 -13.19
N CYS A 207 -19.47 20.64 -14.28
CA CYS A 207 -20.62 19.74 -14.38
C CYS A 207 -20.57 18.64 -13.32
N LEU A 208 -19.43 17.94 -13.19
CA LEU A 208 -19.24 16.88 -12.19
C LEU A 208 -19.40 17.41 -10.75
N ALA A 209 -18.88 18.60 -10.46
CA ALA A 209 -19.02 19.23 -9.15
C ALA A 209 -20.47 19.63 -8.84
N LYS A 210 -21.24 20.06 -9.85
CA LYS A 210 -22.68 20.34 -9.70
C LYS A 210 -23.47 19.06 -9.41
N GLU A 211 -23.16 17.96 -10.10
CA GLU A 211 -23.78 16.65 -9.87
C GLU A 211 -23.48 16.09 -8.47
N GLN A 212 -22.25 16.27 -7.98
CA GLN A 212 -21.87 15.89 -6.61
C GLN A 212 -22.36 16.87 -5.53
N GLY A 213 -23.03 17.96 -5.89
CA GLY A 213 -23.49 19.00 -4.96
C GLY A 213 -22.37 19.84 -4.32
N LYS A 214 -21.14 19.80 -4.86
CA LYS A 214 -20.02 20.66 -4.43
C LYS A 214 -20.09 22.02 -5.13
N ASN A 215 -21.04 22.83 -4.67
CA ASN A 215 -21.37 24.13 -5.26
C ASN A 215 -20.20 25.14 -5.24
N ASN A 216 -19.31 25.04 -4.24
CA ASN A 216 -18.11 25.87 -4.13
C ASN A 216 -17.11 25.63 -5.28
N VAL A 217 -16.82 24.35 -5.58
CA VAL A 217 -15.90 23.98 -6.66
C VAL A 217 -16.53 24.34 -8.01
N ALA A 218 -17.82 24.01 -8.19
CA ALA A 218 -18.55 24.37 -9.40
C ALA A 218 -18.56 25.89 -9.65
N PHE A 219 -18.80 26.70 -8.61
CA PHE A 219 -18.77 28.16 -8.72
C PHE A 219 -17.39 28.68 -9.14
N MET A 220 -16.31 28.20 -8.51
CA MET A 220 -14.95 28.60 -8.88
C MET A 220 -14.60 28.21 -10.32
N CYS A 221 -14.98 27.01 -10.77
CA CYS A 221 -14.79 26.58 -12.15
C CYS A 221 -15.50 27.53 -13.14
N LEU A 222 -16.79 27.79 -12.92
CA LEU A 222 -17.62 28.64 -13.79
C LEU A 222 -17.12 30.08 -13.80
N PHE A 223 -16.69 30.58 -12.64
CA PHE A 223 -16.15 31.93 -12.50
C PHE A 223 -14.83 32.09 -13.26
N MET A 224 -13.91 31.13 -13.16
CA MET A 224 -12.67 31.12 -13.94
C MET A 224 -12.91 31.06 -15.45
N LEU A 225 -13.97 30.37 -15.89
CA LEU A 225 -14.38 30.30 -17.30
C LEU A 225 -15.11 31.57 -17.78
N GLY A 226 -15.41 32.52 -16.89
CA GLY A 226 -16.17 33.73 -17.22
C GLY A 226 -17.66 33.49 -17.50
N ARG A 227 -18.21 32.32 -17.15
CA ARG A 227 -19.63 31.99 -17.33
C ARG A 227 -20.48 32.52 -16.17
N LEU A 228 -20.62 33.84 -16.13
CA LEU A 228 -21.27 34.57 -15.05
C LEU A 228 -22.77 34.25 -14.89
N GLU A 229 -23.47 33.95 -16.00
CA GLU A 229 -24.87 33.57 -15.97
C GLU A 229 -25.09 32.24 -15.25
N ASP A 230 -24.25 31.24 -15.53
CA ASP A 230 -24.27 29.94 -14.87
C ASP A 230 -23.92 30.06 -13.38
N CYS A 231 -22.97 30.94 -13.03
CA CYS A 231 -22.65 31.26 -11.63
C CYS A 231 -23.85 31.84 -10.88
N LEU A 232 -24.60 32.77 -11.50
CA LEU A 232 -25.80 33.36 -10.91
C LEU A 232 -26.88 32.31 -10.71
N GLN A 233 -27.11 31.46 -11.72
CA GLN A 233 -28.07 30.37 -11.62
C GLN A 233 -27.71 29.40 -10.49
N LEU A 234 -26.44 29.03 -10.35
CA LEU A 234 -25.96 28.15 -9.28
C LEU A 234 -26.18 28.75 -7.87
N LEU A 235 -25.98 30.06 -7.71
CA LEU A 235 -26.25 30.75 -6.45
C LEU A 235 -27.75 30.84 -6.12
N VAL A 236 -28.59 31.05 -7.14
CA VAL A 236 -30.06 31.03 -6.99
C VAL A 236 -30.54 29.62 -6.63
N GLU A 237 -30.05 28.58 -7.31
CA GLU A 237 -30.35 27.17 -7.01
C GLU A 237 -29.89 26.78 -5.58
N SER A 238 -28.81 27.39 -5.08
CA SER A 238 -28.30 27.19 -3.71
C SER A 238 -29.00 28.04 -2.65
N ASN A 239 -30.07 28.75 -3.00
CA ASN A 239 -30.80 29.71 -2.16
C ASN A 239 -29.94 30.85 -1.57
N ARG A 240 -28.85 31.24 -2.25
CA ARG A 240 -27.95 32.34 -1.85
C ARG A 240 -28.22 33.59 -2.67
N ILE A 241 -29.47 34.05 -2.64
CA ILE A 241 -29.96 35.18 -3.44
C ILE A 241 -29.24 36.51 -3.14
N PRO A 242 -28.87 36.85 -1.88
CA PRO A 242 -28.12 38.07 -1.59
C PRO A 242 -26.72 38.08 -2.24
N GLU A 243 -26.02 36.95 -2.23
CA GLU A 243 -24.71 36.77 -2.88
C GLU A 243 -24.85 36.88 -4.41
N ALA A 244 -25.90 36.29 -4.99
CA ALA A 244 -26.22 36.43 -6.41
C ALA A 244 -26.49 37.90 -6.79
N ALA A 245 -27.22 38.66 -5.97
CA ALA A 245 -27.48 40.08 -6.22
C ALA A 245 -26.20 40.93 -6.20
N LEU A 246 -25.28 40.62 -5.28
CA LEU A 246 -23.96 41.26 -5.22
C LEU A 246 -23.12 40.93 -6.45
N LEU A 247 -23.07 39.66 -6.86
CA LEU A 247 -22.34 39.23 -8.05
C LEU A 247 -22.90 39.90 -9.31
N ALA A 248 -24.22 39.92 -9.48
CA ALA A 248 -24.88 40.58 -10.59
C ALA A 248 -24.59 42.08 -10.61
N ARG A 249 -24.59 42.76 -9.46
CA ARG A 249 -24.28 44.19 -9.41
C ARG A 249 -22.85 44.49 -9.87
N SER A 250 -21.89 43.63 -9.52
CA SER A 250 -20.48 43.85 -9.86
C SER A 250 -20.13 43.45 -11.29
N TYR A 251 -20.65 42.32 -11.79
CA TYR A 251 -20.20 41.72 -13.04
C TYR A 251 -21.29 41.65 -14.13
N LEU A 252 -22.58 41.67 -13.78
CA LEU A 252 -23.69 41.51 -14.73
C LEU A 252 -24.89 42.44 -14.40
N PRO A 253 -24.72 43.77 -14.53
CA PRO A 253 -25.69 44.76 -14.02
C PRO A 253 -27.08 44.66 -14.67
N SER A 254 -27.18 44.05 -15.86
CA SER A 254 -28.44 43.82 -16.58
C SER A 254 -29.40 42.87 -15.85
N LYS A 255 -28.89 41.93 -15.05
CA LYS A 255 -29.70 40.91 -14.35
C LYS A 255 -30.04 41.26 -12.89
N VAL A 256 -29.59 42.42 -12.42
CA VAL A 256 -29.76 42.84 -11.01
C VAL A 256 -31.23 43.04 -10.65
N SER A 257 -32.02 43.66 -11.52
CA SER A 257 -33.45 43.94 -11.26
C SER A 257 -34.26 42.65 -11.04
N GLU A 258 -33.96 41.61 -11.82
CA GLU A 258 -34.59 40.29 -11.73
C GLU A 258 -34.24 39.58 -10.42
N ILE A 259 -32.96 39.57 -10.04
CA ILE A 259 -32.48 38.91 -8.82
C ILE A 259 -32.91 39.66 -7.55
N VAL A 260 -32.93 40.98 -7.57
CA VAL A 260 -33.42 41.78 -6.43
C VAL A 260 -34.93 41.61 -6.25
N ALA A 261 -35.69 41.42 -7.33
CA ALA A 261 -37.10 41.08 -7.23
C ALA A 261 -37.32 39.68 -6.62
N LEU A 262 -36.49 38.70 -6.99
CA LEU A 262 -36.46 37.38 -6.36
C LEU A 262 -36.11 37.48 -4.87
N TRP A 263 -35.08 38.26 -4.53
CA TRP A 263 -34.67 38.45 -3.14
C TRP A 263 -35.77 39.09 -2.28
N ARG A 264 -36.50 40.07 -2.83
CA ARG A 264 -37.66 40.69 -2.15
C ARG A 264 -38.84 39.76 -1.94
N LYS A 265 -38.95 38.67 -2.71
CA LYS A 265 -40.00 37.66 -2.55
C LYS A 265 -39.65 36.57 -1.52
N ASP A 266 -38.36 36.36 -1.29
CA ASP A 266 -37.83 35.38 -0.33
C ASP A 266 -37.70 35.98 1.10
N LEU A 267 -37.85 37.30 1.22
CA LEU A 267 -37.85 38.09 2.46
C LEU A 267 -39.26 38.23 3.05
#